data_AF-A0A1I1DW73-F1
#
_entry.id   AF-A0A1I1DW73-F1
#
_cell.length_a   1.000
_cell.length_b   1.000
_cell.length_c   1.000
_cell.angle_alpha   90.00
_cell.angle_beta   90.00
_cell.angle_gamma   90.00
#
_symmetry.space_group_name_H-M   'P 1'
#
loop_
_entity.id
_entity.type
_entity.pdbx_description
1 polymer ?
#
loop_
_entity_poly.entity_id
_entity_poly.type
_entity_poly.pdbx_seq_one_letter_code
_entity_poly.pdbx_strand_id
1 'polypeptide(L)'
;MGRPFLNFLKVFLPFALILFAIQFYTVSNFVEATLYYSTVSNYAFHILATILIYAILLFINLNFEDKTGFAFMGMGLLKMLAAVLFLLPALLNDEVSIFAQVIAFFVPYFIFLIFETTFAVKLINHNK
;
A
#
# COMPACT_ATOMS: atom_id res chain seq x y z
N MET A 1 17.24 13.10 3.78
CA MET A 1 15.88 12.65 3.40
C MET A 1 15.62 12.67 1.89
N GLY A 2 15.92 13.76 1.15
CA GLY A 2 15.49 13.94 -0.26
C GLY A 2 15.97 12.89 -1.29
N ARG A 3 17.27 12.57 -1.36
CA ARG A 3 17.78 11.63 -2.39
C ARG A 3 17.24 10.20 -2.27
N PRO A 4 17.26 9.54 -1.09
CA PRO A 4 16.66 8.21 -0.92
C PRO A 4 15.16 8.20 -1.22
N PHE A 5 14.43 9.23 -0.79
CA PHE A 5 13.00 9.37 -1.03
C PHE A 5 12.67 9.52 -2.52
N LEU A 6 13.43 10.34 -3.25
CA LEU A 6 13.26 10.49 -4.71
C LEU A 6 13.58 9.19 -5.46
N ASN A 7 14.61 8.44 -5.05
CA ASN A 7 14.95 7.15 -5.65
C ASN A 7 13.84 6.13 -5.42
N PHE A 8 13.23 6.11 -4.23
CA PHE A 8 12.05 5.31 -3.96
C PHE A 8 10.87 5.68 -4.86
N LEU A 9 10.50 6.97 -4.92
CA LEU A 9 9.36 7.42 -5.73
C LEU A 9 9.52 7.09 -7.22
N LYS A 10 10.74 7.20 -7.76
CA LYS A 10 11.05 6.85 -9.16
C LYS A 10 10.75 5.38 -9.49
N VAL A 11 10.91 4.48 -8.53
CA VAL A 11 10.62 3.05 -8.72
C VAL A 11 9.17 2.74 -8.35
N PHE A 12 8.69 3.33 -7.26
CA PHE A 12 7.37 3.08 -6.70
C PHE A 12 6.23 3.59 -7.58
N LEU A 13 6.31 4.81 -8.10
CA LEU A 13 5.21 5.40 -8.87
C LEU A 13 4.93 4.63 -10.16
N PRO A 14 5.93 4.27 -11.00
CA PRO A 14 5.68 3.42 -12.16
C PRO A 14 5.11 2.05 -11.79
N PHE A 15 5.63 1.43 -10.72
CA PHE A 15 5.12 0.15 -10.21
C PHE A 15 3.63 0.25 -9.83
N ALA A 16 3.26 1.26 -9.04
CA ALA A 16 1.89 1.49 -8.60
C ALA A 16 0.96 1.82 -9.79
N LEU A 17 1.43 2.64 -10.75
CA LEU A 17 0.67 3.00 -11.94
C LEU A 17 0.41 1.81 -12.87
N ILE A 18 1.40 0.92 -13.06
CA ILE A 18 1.25 -0.29 -13.87
C ILE A 18 0.19 -1.21 -13.23
N LEU A 19 0.29 -1.47 -11.92
CA LEU A 19 -0.69 -2.29 -11.21
C LEU A 19 -2.09 -1.67 -11.27
N PHE A 20 -2.19 -0.36 -11.06
CA PHE A 20 -3.44 0.37 -11.18
C PHE A 20 -4.04 0.21 -12.57
N ALA A 21 -3.26 0.43 -13.63
CA ALA A 21 -3.73 0.33 -15.01
C ALA A 21 -4.22 -1.09 -15.34
N ILE A 22 -3.47 -2.12 -14.91
CA ILE A 22 -3.87 -3.53 -15.09
C ILE A 22 -5.21 -3.79 -14.41
N GLN A 23 -5.34 -3.44 -13.13
CA GLN A 23 -6.59 -3.72 -12.41
C GLN A 23 -7.74 -2.86 -12.89
N PHE A 24 -7.51 -1.59 -13.20
CA PHE A 24 -8.54 -0.68 -13.71
C PHE A 24 -9.09 -1.19 -15.04
N TYR A 25 -8.20 -1.63 -15.94
CA TYR A 25 -8.59 -2.25 -17.21
C TYR A 25 -9.37 -3.55 -16.98
N THR A 26 -8.90 -4.42 -16.09
CA THR A 26 -9.57 -5.69 -15.77
C THR A 26 -10.97 -5.46 -15.20
N VAL A 27 -11.11 -4.55 -14.23
CA VAL A 27 -12.40 -4.25 -13.61
C VAL A 27 -13.35 -3.62 -14.62
N SER A 28 -12.88 -2.67 -15.43
CA SER A 28 -13.75 -1.94 -16.36
C SER A 28 -14.26 -2.78 -17.54
N ASN A 29 -13.55 -3.86 -17.91
CA ASN A 29 -13.88 -4.66 -19.10
C ASN A 29 -14.33 -6.10 -18.80
N PHE A 30 -13.98 -6.65 -17.63
CA PHE A 30 -14.22 -8.07 -17.32
C PHE A 30 -14.97 -8.31 -16.02
N VAL A 31 -15.22 -7.28 -15.21
CA VAL A 31 -15.91 -7.41 -13.93
C VAL A 31 -17.26 -6.68 -14.01
N GLU A 32 -18.34 -7.46 -14.02
CA GLU A 32 -19.72 -6.93 -14.02
C GLU A 32 -20.24 -6.57 -12.62
N ALA A 33 -19.44 -6.84 -11.58
CA ALA A 33 -19.82 -6.55 -10.20
C ALA A 33 -19.66 -5.07 -9.85
N THR A 34 -20.67 -4.52 -9.17
CA THR A 34 -20.60 -3.19 -8.55
C THR A 34 -19.65 -3.23 -7.36
N LEU A 35 -18.58 -2.45 -7.42
CA LEU A 35 -17.66 -2.25 -6.30
C LEU A 35 -18.06 -0.99 -5.52
N TYR A 36 -18.15 -1.10 -4.19
CA TYR A 36 -18.42 0.06 -3.32
C TYR A 36 -17.31 1.11 -3.43
N TYR A 37 -16.06 0.68 -3.35
CA TYR A 37 -14.90 1.52 -3.63
C TYR A 37 -14.43 1.33 -5.06
N SER A 38 -14.30 2.45 -5.77
CA SER A 38 -13.67 2.45 -7.08
C SER A 38 -12.22 1.96 -7.00
N THR A 39 -11.70 1.41 -8.10
CA THR A 39 -10.27 1.06 -8.20
C THR A 39 -9.37 2.26 -7.88
N VAL A 40 -9.79 3.48 -8.25
CA VAL A 40 -9.06 4.71 -7.93
C VAL A 40 -8.94 4.91 -6.42
N SER A 41 -10.03 4.76 -5.67
CA SER A 41 -10.04 4.91 -4.21
C SER A 41 -9.14 3.88 -3.52
N ASN A 42 -9.19 2.62 -3.97
CA ASN A 42 -8.35 1.55 -3.42
C ASN A 42 -6.86 1.83 -3.64
N TYR A 43 -6.48 2.24 -4.85
CA TYR A 43 -5.07 2.56 -5.14
C TYR A 43 -4.62 3.85 -4.47
N ALA A 44 -5.47 4.86 -4.36
CA ALA A 44 -5.16 6.07 -3.62
C ALA A 44 -4.81 5.75 -2.16
N PHE A 45 -5.60 4.90 -1.49
CA PHE A 45 -5.29 4.42 -0.15
C PHE A 45 -3.91 3.74 -0.09
N HIS A 46 -3.67 2.74 -0.95
CA HIS A 46 -2.40 1.99 -0.94
C HIS A 46 -1.19 2.88 -1.25
N ILE A 47 -1.31 3.78 -2.22
CA ILE A 47 -0.25 4.70 -2.62
C ILE A 47 0.09 5.66 -1.48
N LEU A 48 -0.92 6.31 -0.89
CA LEU A 48 -0.72 7.26 0.20
C LEU A 48 -0.13 6.58 1.43
N ALA A 49 -0.68 5.41 1.82
CA ALA A 49 -0.16 4.64 2.95
C ALA A 49 1.31 4.26 2.73
N THR A 50 1.67 3.80 1.54
CA THR A 50 3.04 3.36 1.24
C THR A 50 4.04 4.50 1.23
N ILE A 51 3.67 5.65 0.66
CA ILE A 51 4.49 6.86 0.69
C ILE A 51 4.69 7.34 2.13
N LEU A 52 3.61 7.36 2.93
CA LEU A 52 3.65 7.79 4.32
C LEU A 52 4.56 6.86 5.16
N ILE A 53 4.38 5.54 5.04
CA ILE A 53 5.19 4.55 5.75
C ILE A 53 6.66 4.72 5.38
N TYR A 54 7.00 4.79 4.09
CA TYR A 54 8.39 4.94 3.68
C TYR A 54 8.99 6.27 4.13
N ALA A 55 8.23 7.37 4.11
CA ALA A 55 8.68 8.66 4.63
C ALA A 55 8.98 8.59 6.14
N ILE A 56 8.11 7.95 6.93
CA ILE A 56 8.32 7.74 8.36
C ILE A 56 9.53 6.84 8.61
N LEU A 57 9.71 5.76 7.83
CA LEU A 57 10.88 4.90 7.94
C LEU A 57 12.18 5.63 7.66
N LEU A 58 12.22 6.47 6.61
CA LEU A 58 13.39 7.31 6.34
C LEU A 58 13.64 8.30 7.47
N PHE A 59 12.61 8.93 8.03
CA PHE A 59 12.75 9.83 9.15
C PHE A 59 13.33 9.11 10.38
N ILE A 60 12.80 7.94 10.72
CA ILE A 60 13.29 7.16 11.86
C ILE A 60 14.70 6.65 11.59
N ASN A 61 14.99 6.14 10.39
CA ASN A 61 16.33 5.66 10.06
C ASN A 61 17.41 6.73 10.18
N LEU A 62 17.08 7.99 9.85
CA LEU A 62 18.01 9.12 9.96
C LEU A 62 18.30 9.56 11.41
N ASN A 63 17.40 9.29 12.35
CA ASN A 63 17.52 9.76 13.74
C ASN A 63 17.77 8.62 14.76
N PHE A 64 17.24 7.42 14.48
CA PHE A 64 17.18 6.25 15.35
C PHE A 64 17.28 4.97 14.49
N GLU A 65 18.42 4.80 13.83
CA GLU A 65 18.65 3.72 12.87
C GLU A 65 18.31 2.33 13.43
N ASP A 66 18.72 2.06 14.67
CA ASP A 66 18.49 0.80 15.38
C ASP A 66 17.01 0.50 15.62
N LYS A 67 16.12 1.50 15.49
CA LYS A 67 14.67 1.37 15.62
C LYS A 67 13.93 1.23 14.29
N THR A 68 14.62 1.30 13.14
CA THR A 68 13.99 1.24 11.82
C THR A 68 13.16 -0.03 11.61
N GLY A 69 13.64 -1.18 12.08
CA GLY A 69 12.91 -2.45 12.01
C GLY A 69 11.64 -2.46 12.86
N PHE A 70 11.70 -1.94 14.08
CA PHE A 70 10.53 -1.78 14.95
C PHE A 70 9.50 -0.82 14.36
N ALA A 71 9.98 0.27 13.75
CA ALA A 71 9.12 1.21 13.04
C ALA A 71 8.39 0.55 11.88
N PHE A 72 9.06 -0.29 11.09
CA PHE A 72 8.42 -1.01 9.98
C PHE A 72 7.33 -1.95 10.48
N MET A 73 7.59 -2.71 11.55
CA MET A 73 6.58 -3.59 12.15
C MET A 73 5.37 -2.79 12.68
N GLY A 74 5.62 -1.71 13.43
CA GLY A 74 4.56 -0.85 13.97
C GLY A 74 3.73 -0.19 12.88
N MET A 75 4.38 0.38 11.87
CA MET A 75 3.70 0.99 10.72
C MET A 75 2.92 -0.05 9.89
N GLY A 76 3.45 -1.27 9.76
CA GLY A 76 2.74 -2.37 9.11
C GLY A 76 1.44 -2.74 9.83
N LEU A 77 1.47 -2.84 11.16
CA LEU A 77 0.26 -3.07 11.97
C LEU A 77 -0.74 -1.92 11.83
N LEU A 78 -0.28 -0.67 11.86
CA LEU A 78 -1.15 0.50 11.66
C LEU A 78 -1.77 0.50 10.26
N LYS A 79 -1.02 0.10 9.22
CA LYS A 79 -1.53 -0.04 7.85
C LYS A 79 -2.61 -1.11 7.76
N MET A 80 -2.40 -2.26 8.43
CA MET A 80 -3.39 -3.33 8.49
C MET A 80 -4.69 -2.86 9.15
N LEU A 81 -4.58 -2.16 10.29
CA LEU A 81 -5.76 -1.59 10.95
C LEU A 81 -6.46 -0.57 10.05
N ALA A 82 -5.71 0.34 9.43
CA ALA A 82 -6.26 1.32 8.50
C ALA A 82 -6.96 0.67 7.31
N ALA A 83 -6.41 -0.43 6.78
CA ALA A 83 -7.01 -1.21 5.70
C ALA A 83 -8.36 -1.84 6.11
N VAL A 84 -8.43 -2.40 7.33
CA VAL A 84 -9.68 -2.94 7.87
C VAL A 84 -10.72 -1.83 8.04
N LEU A 85 -10.34 -0.69 8.63
CA LEU A 85 -11.24 0.46 8.81
C LEU A 85 -11.70 1.05 7.47
N PHE A 86 -10.82 1.08 6.47
CA PHE A 86 -11.15 1.54 5.12
C PHE A 86 -12.15 0.61 4.44
N LEU A 87 -12.01 -0.71 4.59
CA LEU A 87 -12.96 -1.67 4.00
C LEU A 87 -14.25 -1.85 4.80
N LEU A 88 -14.29 -1.47 6.08
CA LEU A 88 -15.45 -1.72 6.94
C LEU A 88 -16.78 -1.21 6.35
N PRO A 89 -16.89 0.01 5.77
CA PRO A 89 -18.15 0.47 5.17
C PRO A 89 -18.60 -0.41 3.99
N ALA A 90 -17.65 -0.91 3.23
CA ALA A 90 -17.85 -1.81 2.09
C ALA A 90 -18.32 -3.21 2.52
N LEU A 91 -17.83 -3.69 3.67
CA LEU A 91 -18.20 -4.99 4.24
C LEU A 91 -19.58 -5.00 4.91
N LEU A 92 -20.05 -3.85 5.37
CA LEU A 92 -21.36 -3.66 5.99
C LEU A 92 -22.47 -3.35 4.98
N ASN A 93 -22.14 -3.25 3.70
CA ASN A 93 -23.10 -2.96 2.63
C ASN A 93 -23.57 -4.27 1.98
N ASP A 94 -24.86 -4.57 2.13
CA ASP A 94 -25.48 -5.81 1.63
C ASP A 94 -25.77 -5.80 0.11
N GLU A 95 -25.64 -4.65 -0.56
CA GLU A 95 -25.96 -4.49 -2.00
C GLU A 95 -24.78 -4.85 -2.92
N VAL A 96 -23.60 -5.09 -2.36
CA VAL A 96 -22.35 -5.27 -3.11
C VAL A 96 -21.68 -6.61 -2.78
N SER A 97 -21.00 -7.19 -3.76
CA SER A 97 -20.28 -8.45 -3.55
C SER A 97 -19.10 -8.25 -2.60
N ILE A 98 -19.24 -8.72 -1.35
CA ILE A 98 -18.18 -8.69 -0.34
C ILE A 98 -16.90 -9.34 -0.88
N PHE A 99 -17.02 -10.49 -1.53
CA PHE A 99 -15.88 -11.22 -2.08
C PHE A 99 -15.11 -10.41 -3.14
N ALA A 100 -15.83 -9.80 -4.09
CA ALA A 100 -15.22 -8.99 -5.13
C ALA A 100 -14.45 -7.79 -4.54
N GLN A 101 -15.01 -7.14 -3.52
CA GLN A 101 -14.40 -6.00 -2.85
C GLN A 101 -13.14 -6.39 -2.06
N VAL A 102 -13.22 -7.47 -1.29
CA VAL A 102 -12.08 -7.99 -0.52
C VAL A 102 -10.92 -8.32 -1.47
N ILE A 103 -11.17 -9.04 -2.57
CA ILE A 103 -10.12 -9.36 -3.54
C ILE A 103 -9.57 -8.11 -4.22
N ALA A 104 -10.45 -7.22 -4.68
CA ALA A 104 -10.05 -5.99 -5.37
C ALA A 104 -9.16 -5.08 -4.50
N PHE A 105 -9.29 -5.16 -3.18
CA PHE A 105 -8.47 -4.38 -2.24
C PHE A 105 -7.25 -5.14 -1.72
N PHE A 106 -7.40 -6.39 -1.28
CA PHE A 106 -6.34 -7.15 -0.60
C PHE A 106 -5.27 -7.69 -1.54
N VAL A 107 -5.61 -8.03 -2.79
CA VAL A 107 -4.57 -8.48 -3.75
C VAL A 107 -3.55 -7.36 -3.99
N PRO A 108 -3.94 -6.12 -4.33
CA PRO A 108 -3.00 -4.99 -4.37
C PRO A 108 -2.30 -4.75 -3.03
N TYR A 109 -3.02 -4.83 -1.90
CA TYR A 109 -2.44 -4.64 -0.58
C TYR A 109 -1.19 -5.51 -0.36
N PHE A 110 -1.27 -6.81 -0.65
CA PHE A 110 -0.14 -7.72 -0.46
C PHE A 110 1.01 -7.43 -1.43
N ILE A 111 0.70 -7.06 -2.67
CA ILE A 111 1.73 -6.69 -3.66
C ILE A 111 2.48 -5.43 -3.21
N PHE A 112 1.76 -4.42 -2.70
CA PHE A 112 2.36 -3.22 -2.13
C PHE A 112 3.16 -3.54 -0.85
N LEU A 113 2.67 -4.44 0.00
CA LEU A 113 3.37 -4.87 1.21
C LEU A 113 4.70 -5.56 0.90
N ILE A 114 4.73 -6.42 -0.13
CA ILE A 114 5.99 -7.04 -0.60
C ILE A 114 6.95 -5.94 -1.05
N PHE A 115 6.50 -5.00 -1.86
CA PHE A 115 7.32 -3.87 -2.31
C PHE A 115 7.88 -3.07 -1.12
N GLU A 116 7.02 -2.67 -0.17
CA GLU A 116 7.42 -1.98 1.07
C GLU A 116 8.47 -2.76 1.84
N THR A 117 8.27 -4.08 1.99
CA THR A 117 9.20 -4.95 2.71
C THR A 117 10.58 -4.95 2.06
N THR A 118 10.66 -5.02 0.72
CA THR A 118 11.96 -4.99 0.02
C THR A 118 12.72 -3.68 0.29
N PHE A 119 12.03 -2.54 0.27
CA PHE A 119 12.65 -1.24 0.54
C PHE A 119 13.00 -1.04 2.01
N ALA A 120 12.14 -1.52 2.93
CA ALA A 120 12.40 -1.47 4.36
C ALA A 120 13.63 -2.33 4.73
N VAL A 121 13.71 -3.57 4.23
CA VAL A 121 14.87 -4.45 4.44
C VAL A 121 16.14 -3.84 3.85
N LYS A 122 16.07 -3.26 2.65
CA LYS A 122 17.21 -2.56 2.04
C LYS A 122 17.66 -1.38 2.90
N LEU A 123 16.74 -0.59 3.44
CA LEU A 123 17.05 0.55 4.31
C LEU A 123 17.71 0.10 5.61
N ILE A 124 17.21 -0.99 6.22
CA ILE A 124 17.74 -1.55 7.48
C ILE A 124 19.14 -2.13 7.27
N ASN A 125 19.37 -2.84 6.17
CA ASN A 125 20.64 -3.53 5.92
C ASN A 125 21.72 -2.63 5.33
N HIS A 126 21.36 -1.50 4.71
CA HIS A 126 22.34 -0.59 4.12
C HIS A 126 23.18 0.17 5.17
N ASN A 127 22.79 0.11 6.45
CA ASN A 127 23.53 0.73 7.53
C ASN A 127 24.25 -0.29 8.44
N LYS A 128 24.26 -1.58 8.07
CA LYS A 128 25.17 -2.59 8.65
C LYS A 128 26.44 -2.72 7.82
#